data_AF-A0A4Q7YQX0-F1
#
_entry.id   AF-A0A4Q7YQX0-F1
#
_cell.length_a   1.000
_cell.length_b   1.000
_cell.length_c   1.000
_cell.angle_alpha   90.00
_cell.angle_beta   90.00
_cell.angle_gamma   90.00
#
_symmetry.space_group_name_H-M   'P 1'
#
loop_
_entity.id
_entity.type
_entity.pdbx_description
1 polymer ?
#
loop_
_entity_poly.entity_id
_entity_poly.type
_entity_poly.pdbx_seq_one_letter_code
_entity_poly.pdbx_strand_id
1 'polypeptide(L)'
;MATKRKPPKKAEPIDVSARLAEALAEKPKAEGQTHQDAPVVGDIVTVGTGKSELRITKVYDNGQAVDLELPGTNLERFRVRVEDLNFVERQPRKPKEPEKPKIDVEEVREHIAAVHHSIIDHINGEIAILKKYLKSKGVSAAAANALDEFSKATESGWKEATATINETLAED
;
A
#
# COMPACT_ATOMS: atom_id res chain seq x y z
N MET A 1 -34.17 -27.87 -43.26
CA MET A 1 -34.47 -26.99 -42.10
C MET A 1 -33.15 -26.61 -41.44
N ALA A 2 -32.78 -25.33 -41.43
CA ALA A 2 -31.50 -24.86 -40.90
C ALA A 2 -31.65 -24.36 -39.46
N THR A 3 -30.97 -25.01 -38.51
CA THR A 3 -30.97 -24.62 -37.09
C THR A 3 -30.04 -23.42 -36.87
N LYS A 4 -30.63 -22.27 -36.50
CA LYS A 4 -29.91 -21.05 -36.12
C LYS A 4 -29.04 -21.30 -34.87
N ARG A 5 -27.73 -21.09 -34.98
CA ARG A 5 -26.78 -21.10 -33.85
C ARG A 5 -26.87 -19.74 -33.11
N LYS A 6 -26.97 -19.78 -31.78
CA LYS A 6 -26.97 -18.60 -30.88
C LYS A 6 -25.61 -17.88 -30.91
N PRO A 7 -25.56 -16.55 -30.77
CA PRO A 7 -24.31 -15.80 -30.67
C PRO A 7 -23.62 -16.03 -29.31
N PRO A 8 -22.27 -15.96 -29.25
CA PRO A 8 -21.51 -16.14 -28.02
C PRO A 8 -21.73 -14.98 -27.03
N LYS A 9 -21.70 -15.31 -25.74
CA LYS A 9 -21.89 -14.37 -24.63
C LYS A 9 -20.78 -13.31 -24.64
N LYS A 10 -21.16 -12.06 -24.39
CA LYS A 10 -20.26 -10.91 -24.16
C LYS A 10 -19.29 -11.26 -23.03
N ALA A 11 -18.00 -11.03 -23.25
CA ALA A 11 -17.00 -11.02 -22.20
C ALA A 11 -17.34 -9.88 -21.23
N GLU A 12 -17.35 -10.20 -19.94
CA GLU A 12 -17.57 -9.22 -18.88
C GLU A 12 -16.37 -8.27 -18.80
N PRO A 13 -16.59 -6.97 -18.58
CA PRO A 13 -15.50 -6.02 -18.38
C PRO A 13 -14.75 -6.40 -17.11
N ILE A 14 -13.43 -6.48 -17.20
CA ILE A 14 -12.54 -6.72 -16.07
C ILE A 14 -12.71 -5.52 -15.12
N ASP A 15 -13.42 -5.72 -14.01
CA ASP A 15 -13.60 -4.69 -13.00
C ASP A 15 -12.38 -4.63 -12.08
N VAL A 16 -11.36 -3.94 -12.56
CA VAL A 16 -10.09 -3.69 -11.84
C VAL A 16 -10.35 -2.99 -10.50
N SER A 17 -11.42 -2.20 -10.42
CA SER A 17 -11.85 -1.46 -9.23
C SER A 17 -12.23 -2.38 -8.08
N ALA A 18 -12.96 -3.46 -8.39
CA ALA A 18 -13.38 -4.45 -7.40
C ALA A 18 -12.18 -5.24 -6.86
N ARG A 19 -11.24 -5.62 -7.74
CA ARG A 19 -10.00 -6.32 -7.33
C ARG A 19 -9.08 -5.45 -6.50
N LEU A 20 -9.00 -4.15 -6.78
CA LEU A 20 -8.21 -3.21 -5.99
C LEU A 20 -8.82 -3.02 -4.58
N ALA A 21 -10.15 -2.94 -4.50
CA ALA A 21 -10.86 -2.84 -3.22
C ALA A 21 -10.71 -4.11 -2.37
N GLU A 22 -10.66 -5.28 -3.00
CA GLU A 22 -10.45 -6.57 -2.32
C GLU A 22 -9.01 -6.71 -1.80
N ALA A 23 -8.00 -6.31 -2.58
CA ALA A 23 -6.60 -6.29 -2.15
C ALA A 23 -6.31 -5.28 -1.02
N LEU A 24 -7.04 -4.16 -0.98
CA LEU A 24 -6.95 -3.18 0.11
C LEU A 24 -7.70 -3.60 1.38
N ALA A 25 -8.62 -4.56 1.29
CA ALA A 25 -9.43 -5.04 2.41
C ALA A 25 -8.78 -6.19 3.18
N GLU A 26 -7.76 -6.86 2.63
CA GLU A 26 -6.94 -7.84 3.35
C GLU A 26 -6.06 -7.16 4.40
N LYS A 27 -6.68 -6.86 5.54
CA LYS A 27 -5.99 -6.49 6.78
C LYS A 27 -5.06 -7.65 7.18
N PRO A 28 -3.78 -7.39 7.49
CA PRO A 28 -2.95 -8.39 8.14
C PRO A 28 -3.59 -8.77 9.48
N LYS A 29 -3.80 -10.07 9.68
CA LYS A 29 -4.15 -10.66 10.98
C LYS A 29 -3.08 -10.22 11.98
N ALA A 30 -3.46 -9.34 12.90
CA ALA A 30 -2.66 -9.03 14.07
C ALA A 30 -2.54 -10.32 14.90
N GLU A 31 -1.37 -10.94 14.82
CA GLU A 31 -0.95 -11.94 15.79
C GLU A 31 -0.96 -11.27 17.17
N GLY A 32 -1.73 -11.86 18.07
CA GLY A 32 -1.80 -11.40 19.45
C GLY A 32 -0.54 -11.79 20.21
N GLN A 33 -0.22 -10.93 21.20
CA GLN A 33 0.60 -11.18 22.39
C GLN A 33 2.12 -11.27 22.11
N THR A 34 3.04 -10.59 22.81
CA THR A 34 3.08 -9.98 24.15
C THR A 34 4.09 -8.82 24.12
N HIS A 35 3.66 -7.56 24.24
CA HIS A 35 4.61 -6.46 24.46
C HIS A 35 4.64 -6.11 25.94
N GLN A 36 5.79 -6.44 26.54
CA GLN A 36 6.21 -6.16 27.90
C GLN A 36 5.82 -4.75 28.38
N ASP A 37 5.41 -4.69 29.65
CA ASP A 37 5.08 -3.52 30.46
C ASP A 37 6.26 -2.55 30.66
N ALA A 38 6.86 -2.06 29.59
CA ALA A 38 7.86 -1.00 29.68
C ALA A 38 7.17 0.34 29.98
N PRO A 39 7.57 1.07 31.06
CA PRO A 39 7.05 2.40 31.37
C PRO A 39 7.43 3.39 30.28
N VAL A 40 6.54 4.34 29.97
CA VAL A 40 6.76 5.38 28.97
C VAL A 40 6.90 6.75 29.66
N VAL A 41 7.75 7.61 29.11
CA VAL A 41 7.88 9.00 29.57
C VAL A 41 6.54 9.70 29.44
N GLY A 42 6.04 10.26 30.54
CA GLY A 42 4.75 10.94 30.63
C GLY A 42 3.63 10.12 31.29
N ASP A 43 3.86 8.84 31.61
CA ASP A 43 2.90 8.03 32.37
C ASP A 43 2.76 8.54 33.81
N ILE A 44 1.53 8.47 34.35
CA ILE A 44 1.22 8.83 35.73
C ILE A 44 1.23 7.55 36.58
N VAL A 45 2.10 7.51 37.57
CA VAL A 45 2.33 6.38 38.46
C VAL A 45 2.21 6.80 39.91
N THR A 46 1.88 5.84 40.77
CA THR A 46 1.91 5.97 42.23
C THR A 46 2.95 4.99 42.78
N VAL A 47 3.68 5.40 43.82
CA VAL A 47 4.71 4.54 44.45
C VAL A 47 4.13 3.95 45.74
N GLY A 48 3.98 2.62 45.79
CA GLY A 48 3.45 1.90 46.96
C GLY A 48 2.00 2.27 47.33
N THR A 49 1.75 2.48 48.64
CA THR A 49 0.43 2.87 49.20
C THR A 49 0.20 4.39 49.26
N GLY A 50 1.11 5.19 48.70
CA GLY A 50 0.99 6.64 48.68
C GLY A 50 -0.02 7.11 47.64
N LYS A 51 -0.95 8.01 48.02
CA LYS A 51 -1.92 8.65 47.11
C LYS A 51 -1.31 9.73 46.20
N SER A 52 0.02 9.77 46.07
CA SER A 52 0.71 10.82 45.32
C SER A 52 0.91 10.38 43.88
N GLU A 53 0.22 11.04 42.97
CA GLU A 53 0.38 10.90 41.52
C GLU A 53 1.71 11.53 41.11
N LEU A 54 2.58 10.73 40.50
CA LEU A 54 3.91 11.11 40.04
C LEU A 54 4.00 10.89 38.53
N ARG A 55 4.67 11.78 37.82
CA ARG A 55 4.85 11.70 36.38
C ARG A 55 6.23 11.15 36.04
N ILE A 56 6.31 10.18 35.12
CA ILE A 56 7.59 9.67 34.64
C ILE A 56 8.24 10.69 33.70
N THR A 57 9.45 11.15 34.04
CA THR A 57 10.20 12.16 33.26
C THR A 57 11.30 11.52 32.42
N LYS A 58 11.96 10.47 32.93
CA LYS A 58 13.02 9.75 32.20
C LYS A 58 12.94 8.24 32.47
N VAL A 59 13.22 7.45 31.43
CA VAL A 59 13.33 5.98 31.51
C VAL A 59 14.77 5.63 31.12
N TYR A 60 15.47 4.86 31.98
CA TYR A 60 16.84 4.45 31.73
C TYR A 60 16.91 3.17 30.88
N ASP A 61 18.06 2.93 30.25
CA ASP A 61 18.30 2.03 29.10
C ASP A 61 17.86 0.56 29.23
N ASN A 62 17.45 0.10 30.41
CA ASN A 62 16.92 -1.24 30.64
C ASN A 62 15.41 -1.27 30.96
N GLY A 63 14.72 -0.13 30.98
CA GLY A 63 13.31 -0.04 31.39
C GLY A 63 13.06 -0.47 32.85
N GLN A 64 14.11 -0.62 33.65
CA GLN A 64 14.07 -1.10 35.04
C GLN A 64 14.05 0.03 36.08
N ALA A 65 14.45 1.23 35.69
CA ALA A 65 14.47 2.40 36.55
C ALA A 65 13.92 3.63 35.82
N VAL A 66 13.13 4.43 36.53
CA VAL A 66 12.54 5.66 36.02
C VAL A 66 12.77 6.81 37.00
N ASP A 67 12.87 8.02 36.46
CA ASP A 67 12.80 9.24 37.24
C ASP A 67 11.36 9.74 37.28
N LEU A 68 10.90 10.11 38.47
CA LEU A 68 9.55 10.56 38.73
C LEU A 68 9.56 11.99 39.23
N GLU A 69 8.63 12.81 38.74
CA GLU A 69 8.42 14.18 39.19
C GLU A 69 7.01 14.32 39.77
N LEU A 70 6.87 15.01 40.90
CA LEU A 70 5.54 15.31 41.46
C LEU A 70 4.99 16.61 40.83
N PRO A 71 3.91 16.55 40.03
CA PRO A 71 3.42 17.70 39.29
C PRO A 71 2.98 18.82 40.26
N GLY A 72 3.54 20.01 40.07
CA GLY A 72 3.28 21.18 40.93
C GLY A 72 4.30 21.40 42.05
N THR A 73 5.35 20.56 42.16
CA THR A 73 6.48 20.77 43.07
C THR A 73 7.81 20.45 42.38
N ASN A 74 8.91 21.09 42.78
CA ASN A 74 10.26 20.75 42.28
C ASN A 74 10.83 19.46 42.93
N LEU A 75 9.96 18.52 43.32
CA LEU A 75 10.36 17.26 43.95
C LEU A 75 10.52 16.19 42.87
N GLU A 76 11.77 15.83 42.64
CA GLU A 76 12.16 14.75 41.74
C GLU A 76 12.64 13.53 42.56
N ARG A 77 12.13 12.34 42.21
CA ARG A 77 12.62 11.06 42.72
C ARG A 77 13.38 10.36 41.62
N PHE A 78 14.68 10.18 41.85
CA PHE A 78 15.57 9.57 40.89
C PHE A 78 15.65 8.06 41.07
N ARG A 79 15.75 7.32 39.96
CA ARG A 79 16.04 5.87 39.92
C ARG A 79 15.05 5.00 40.72
N VAL A 80 13.76 5.22 40.55
CA VAL A 80 12.72 4.37 41.14
C VAL A 80 12.59 3.09 40.31
N ARG A 81 12.59 1.93 40.98
CA ARG A 81 12.39 0.63 40.30
C ARG A 81 10.96 0.51 39.82
N VAL A 82 10.78 -0.05 38.63
CA VAL A 82 9.46 -0.18 38.00
C VAL A 82 8.56 -1.18 38.73
N GLU A 83 9.14 -2.12 39.48
CA GLU A 83 8.42 -3.10 40.31
C GLU A 83 7.58 -2.45 41.42
N ASP A 84 7.97 -1.25 41.89
CA ASP A 84 7.30 -0.53 42.97
C ASP A 84 6.25 0.49 42.49
N LEU A 85 5.96 0.50 41.17
CA LEU A 85 5.08 1.47 40.52
C LEU A 85 3.70 0.90 40.19
N ASN A 86 2.67 1.60 40.64
CA ASN A 86 1.29 1.36 40.25
C ASN A 86 0.88 2.40 39.20
N PHE A 87 0.66 1.95 37.96
CA PHE A 87 0.24 2.81 36.85
C PHE A 87 -1.23 3.24 37.02
N VAL A 88 -1.46 4.55 37.11
CA VAL A 88 -2.81 5.13 37.25
C VAL A 88 -3.36 5.48 35.87
N GLU A 89 -2.54 6.10 35.02
CA GLU A 89 -2.92 6.50 33.67
C GLU A 89 -1.74 6.28 32.71
N ARG A 90 -1.97 5.48 31.66
CA ARG A 90 -0.99 5.22 30.60
C ARG A 90 -1.29 6.12 29.41
N GLN A 91 -0.28 6.83 28.90
CA GLN A 91 -0.47 7.55 27.65
C GLN A 91 -0.71 6.57 26.49
N PRO A 92 -1.65 6.88 25.57
CA PRO A 92 -1.87 6.04 24.40
C PRO A 92 -0.58 5.99 23.57
N ARG A 93 0.03 4.81 23.47
CA ARG A 93 1.19 4.59 22.62
C ARG A 93 0.77 4.93 21.18
N LYS A 94 1.52 5.83 20.54
CA LYS A 94 1.35 6.06 19.10
C LYS A 94 1.51 4.70 18.40
N PRO A 95 0.54 4.28 17.55
CA PRO A 95 0.68 3.05 16.78
C PRO A 95 2.01 3.10 16.02
N LYS A 96 2.77 2.00 16.03
CA LYS A 96 3.92 1.87 15.13
C LYS A 96 3.42 2.14 13.70
N GLU A 97 4.11 3.00 12.98
CA GLU A 97 3.85 3.18 11.56
C GLU A 97 3.92 1.80 10.88
N PRO A 98 2.96 1.44 10.01
CA PRO A 98 2.99 0.17 9.32
C PRO A 98 4.29 0.09 8.50
N GLU A 99 4.96 -1.06 8.58
CA GLU A 99 6.14 -1.34 7.78
C GLU A 99 5.81 -1.12 6.30
N LYS A 100 6.70 -0.42 5.56
CA LYS A 100 6.52 -0.22 4.12
C LYS A 100 6.37 -1.59 3.44
N PRO A 101 5.40 -1.77 2.55
CA PRO A 101 5.24 -3.03 1.83
C PRO A 101 6.52 -3.32 1.05
N LYS A 102 7.04 -4.55 1.20
CA LYS A 102 8.16 -5.04 0.39
C LYS A 102 7.66 -5.18 -1.04
N ILE A 103 8.14 -4.32 -1.93
CA ILE A 103 7.79 -4.38 -3.35
C ILE A 103 8.62 -5.50 -3.97
N ASP A 104 7.95 -6.50 -4.55
CA ASP A 104 8.60 -7.50 -5.39
C ASP A 104 8.75 -6.92 -6.81
N VAL A 105 9.98 -6.46 -7.11
CA VAL A 105 10.31 -5.83 -8.39
C VAL A 105 10.15 -6.81 -9.56
N GLU A 106 10.34 -8.11 -9.34
CA GLU A 106 10.18 -9.13 -10.39
C GLU A 106 8.71 -9.32 -10.72
N GLU A 107 7.83 -9.44 -9.71
CA GLU A 107 6.39 -9.57 -9.91
C GLU A 107 5.80 -8.34 -10.63
N VAL A 108 6.24 -7.13 -10.25
CA VAL A 108 5.81 -5.89 -10.90
C VAL A 108 6.22 -5.87 -12.37
N ARG A 109 7.45 -6.30 -12.70
CA ARG A 109 7.94 -6.38 -14.08
C ARG A 109 7.17 -7.39 -14.91
N GLU A 110 6.92 -8.58 -14.37
CA GLU A 110 6.13 -9.61 -15.05
C GLU A 110 4.70 -9.13 -15.32
N HIS A 111 4.08 -8.48 -14.34
CA HIS A 111 2.74 -7.94 -14.50
C HIS A 111 2.66 -6.86 -15.58
N ILE A 112 3.61 -5.91 -15.58
CA ILE A 112 3.70 -4.86 -16.61
C ILE A 112 3.88 -5.48 -18.00
N ALA A 113 4.75 -6.48 -18.15
CA ALA A 113 4.97 -7.15 -19.42
C ALA A 113 3.70 -7.88 -19.93
N ALA A 114 3.00 -8.57 -19.03
CA ALA A 114 1.75 -9.26 -19.38
C ALA A 114 0.65 -8.27 -19.82
N VAL A 115 0.51 -7.15 -19.11
CA VAL A 115 -0.45 -6.09 -19.45
C VAL A 115 -0.09 -5.42 -20.78
N HIS A 116 1.19 -5.13 -21.01
CA HIS A 116 1.67 -4.56 -22.27
C HIS A 116 1.29 -5.45 -23.46
N HIS A 117 1.62 -6.74 -23.42
CA HIS A 117 1.26 -7.66 -24.49
C HIS A 117 -0.25 -7.75 -24.73
N SER A 118 -1.05 -7.88 -23.66
CA SER A 118 -2.50 -7.97 -23.78
C SER A 118 -3.13 -6.73 -24.42
N ILE A 119 -2.67 -5.53 -24.05
CA ILE A 119 -3.24 -4.27 -24.53
C ILE A 119 -2.84 -4.02 -25.99
N ILE A 120 -1.58 -4.22 -26.32
CA ILE A 120 -1.04 -3.97 -27.67
C ILE A 120 -1.71 -4.91 -28.67
N ASP A 121 -1.85 -6.20 -28.33
CA ASP A 121 -2.54 -7.18 -29.18
C ASP A 121 -4.02 -6.83 -29.37
N HIS A 122 -4.69 -6.38 -28.31
CA HIS A 122 -6.08 -5.96 -28.41
C HIS A 122 -6.25 -4.73 -29.31
N ILE A 123 -5.44 -3.69 -29.10
CA ILE A 123 -5.47 -2.46 -29.91
C ILE A 123 -5.16 -2.78 -31.38
N ASN A 124 -4.17 -3.61 -31.66
CA ASN A 124 -3.82 -4.03 -33.02
C ASN A 124 -4.97 -4.83 -33.68
N GLY A 125 -5.66 -5.67 -32.92
CA GLY A 125 -6.86 -6.38 -33.37
C GLY A 125 -8.00 -5.43 -33.76
N GLU A 126 -8.33 -4.48 -32.88
CA GLU A 126 -9.38 -3.47 -33.12
C GLU A 126 -9.04 -2.57 -34.31
N ILE A 127 -7.77 -2.14 -34.43
CA ILE A 127 -7.29 -1.35 -35.57
C ILE A 127 -7.43 -2.14 -36.87
N ALA A 128 -7.14 -3.45 -36.87
CA ALA A 128 -7.31 -4.28 -38.06
C ALA A 128 -8.79 -4.39 -38.48
N ILE A 129 -9.71 -4.51 -37.53
CA ILE A 129 -11.16 -4.51 -37.78
C ILE A 129 -11.60 -3.15 -38.33
N LEU A 130 -11.18 -2.06 -37.69
CA LEU A 130 -11.52 -0.70 -38.08
C LEU A 130 -11.00 -0.38 -39.49
N LYS A 131 -9.78 -0.80 -39.84
CA LYS A 131 -9.25 -0.66 -41.20
C LYS A 131 -10.07 -1.42 -42.23
N LYS A 132 -10.49 -2.65 -41.93
CA LYS A 132 -11.38 -3.41 -42.83
C LYS A 132 -12.70 -2.67 -43.03
N TYR A 133 -13.26 -2.11 -41.96
CA TYR A 133 -14.47 -1.31 -42.03
C TYR A 133 -14.28 -0.03 -42.87
N LEU A 134 -13.23 0.74 -42.63
CA LEU A 134 -12.92 1.96 -43.40
C LEU A 134 -12.73 1.66 -44.89
N LYS A 135 -12.02 0.57 -45.22
CA LYS A 135 -11.89 0.09 -46.61
C LYS A 135 -13.25 -0.25 -47.23
N SER A 136 -14.13 -0.93 -46.47
CA SER A 136 -15.48 -1.27 -46.96
C SER A 136 -16.37 -0.04 -47.21
N LYS A 137 -16.07 1.09 -46.55
CA LYS A 137 -16.75 2.37 -46.71
C LYS A 137 -16.11 3.29 -47.75
N GLY A 138 -15.04 2.83 -48.43
CA GLY A 138 -14.34 3.62 -49.44
C GLY A 138 -13.54 4.80 -48.86
N VAL A 139 -13.23 4.76 -47.56
CA VAL A 139 -12.41 5.80 -46.92
C VAL A 139 -10.97 5.69 -47.43
N SER A 140 -10.34 6.85 -47.63
CA SER A 140 -8.95 7.00 -48.09
C SER A 140 -7.96 6.14 -47.30
N ALA A 141 -6.99 5.57 -48.01
CA ALA A 141 -5.86 4.84 -47.43
C ALA A 141 -5.07 5.67 -46.41
N ALA A 142 -5.10 7.00 -46.51
CA ALA A 142 -4.48 7.90 -45.53
C ALA A 142 -5.09 7.74 -44.13
N ALA A 143 -6.41 7.55 -44.02
CA ALA A 143 -7.06 7.32 -42.72
C ALA A 143 -6.72 5.94 -42.13
N ALA A 144 -6.50 4.94 -42.99
CA ALA A 144 -6.02 3.64 -42.54
C ALA A 144 -4.57 3.70 -42.05
N ASN A 145 -3.71 4.50 -42.68
CA ASN A 145 -2.33 4.71 -42.25
C ASN A 145 -2.24 5.51 -40.94
N ALA A 146 -3.15 6.46 -40.71
CA ALA A 146 -3.22 7.17 -39.42
C ALA A 146 -3.49 6.20 -38.24
N LEU A 147 -4.22 5.11 -38.47
CA LEU A 147 -4.40 4.06 -37.46
C LEU A 147 -3.14 3.23 -37.22
N ASP A 148 -2.29 3.03 -38.24
CA ASP A 148 -0.96 2.41 -38.06
C ASP A 148 -0.04 3.30 -37.24
N GLU A 149 -0.06 4.61 -37.49
CA GLU A 149 0.72 5.59 -36.73
C GLU A 149 0.26 5.63 -35.26
N PHE A 150 -1.05 5.57 -35.02
CA PHE A 150 -1.60 5.49 -33.66
C PHE A 150 -1.12 4.24 -32.90
N SER A 151 -1.12 3.07 -33.54
CA SER A 151 -0.59 1.84 -32.93
C SER A 151 0.89 2.00 -32.55
N LYS A 152 1.72 2.48 -33.48
CA LYS A 152 3.16 2.70 -33.24
C LYS A 152 3.43 3.70 -32.13
N ALA A 153 2.66 4.79 -32.08
CA ALA A 153 2.77 5.80 -31.02
C ALA A 153 2.38 5.22 -29.65
N THR A 154 1.37 4.35 -29.61
CA THR A 154 0.96 3.66 -28.38
C THR A 154 2.04 2.69 -27.92
N GLU A 155 2.63 1.91 -28.82
CA GLU A 155 3.77 1.02 -28.53
C GLU A 155 4.98 1.79 -28.01
N SER A 156 5.31 2.95 -28.58
CA SER A 156 6.45 3.75 -28.10
C SER A 156 6.17 4.39 -26.76
N GLY A 157 4.96 4.94 -26.55
CA GLY A 157 4.56 5.54 -25.28
C GLY A 157 4.56 4.53 -24.13
N TRP A 158 4.15 3.28 -24.40
CA TRP A 158 4.26 2.22 -23.40
C TRP A 158 5.73 1.89 -23.09
N LYS A 159 6.60 1.74 -24.11
CA LYS A 159 8.03 1.50 -23.85
C LYS A 159 8.66 2.58 -22.98
N GLU A 160 8.36 3.84 -23.25
CA GLU A 160 8.85 4.97 -22.44
C GLU A 160 8.35 4.89 -20.98
N ALA A 161 7.05 4.69 -20.77
CA ALA A 161 6.50 4.55 -19.43
C ALA A 161 7.08 3.34 -18.67
N THR A 162 7.27 2.20 -19.33
CA THR A 162 7.93 1.04 -18.71
C THR A 162 9.39 1.29 -18.36
N ALA A 163 10.11 2.10 -19.16
CA ALA A 163 11.48 2.48 -18.86
C ALA A 163 11.54 3.35 -17.61
N THR A 164 10.68 4.37 -17.50
CA THR A 164 10.60 5.23 -16.32
C THR A 164 10.24 4.44 -15.06
N ILE A 165 9.26 3.52 -15.13
CA ILE A 165 8.90 2.67 -13.99
C ILE A 165 10.10 1.81 -13.56
N ASN A 166 10.82 1.23 -14.52
CA ASN A 166 11.99 0.41 -14.22
C ASN A 166 13.17 1.20 -13.63
N GLU A 167 13.35 2.47 -14.05
CA GLU A 167 14.33 3.38 -13.45
C GLU A 167 13.96 3.67 -11.98
N THR A 168 12.70 4.01 -11.70
CA THR A 168 12.25 4.28 -10.33
C THR A 168 12.32 3.06 -9.42
N LEU A 169 12.07 1.86 -9.94
CA LEU A 169 12.19 0.61 -9.19
C LEU A 169 13.66 0.17 -8.98
N ALA A 170 14.62 0.78 -9.67
CA ALA A 170 16.05 0.50 -9.50
C ALA A 170 16.74 1.46 -8.54
N GLU A 171 16.11 2.59 -8.20
CA GLU A 171 16.63 3.59 -7.25
C GLU A 171 16.22 3.32 -5.79
N ASP A 172 15.19 2.49 -5.57
CA ASP A 172 14.71 2.01 -4.25
C ASP A 172 15.35 0.68 -3.82
#